data_AF-A0AAV4U1V7-F1
#
_entry.id   AF-A0AAV4U1V7-F1
#
_cell.length_a   1.000
_cell.length_b   1.000
_cell.length_c   1.000
_cell.angle_alpha   90.00
_cell.angle_beta   90.00
_cell.angle_gamma   90.00
#
_symmetry.space_group_name_H-M   'P 1'
#
loop_
_entity.id
_entity.type
_entity.pdbx_description
1 polymer ?
#
loop_
_entity_poly.entity_id
_entity_poly.type
_entity_poly.pdbx_seq_one_letter_code
_entity_poly.pdbx_strand_id
1 'polypeptide(L)'
;MFMKKFKHNLFTILLEETKLVAWIHTNRYTLLTLQNRVITRSSRFKVSHNSHRTWWLHITNVQERDRGEYMCQINTVKMMKQFGYLEVVGKSIQESLATKAAYVCIFSNAPFQHFTAYLPKTPSGAGKKKKTE
;
A
#
# COMPACT_ATOMS: atom_id res chain seq x y z
N MET A 1 -19.13 2.04 -6.76
CA MET A 1 -19.75 3.30 -7.25
C MET A 1 -19.69 4.36 -6.14
N PHE A 2 -18.50 4.89 -5.81
CA PHE A 2 -18.31 5.93 -4.78
C PHE A 2 -18.20 7.33 -5.41
N MET A 3 -19.01 7.58 -6.44
CA MET A 3 -19.09 8.88 -7.11
C MET A 3 -20.55 9.16 -7.43
N LYS A 4 -21.22 9.89 -6.52
CA LYS A 4 -22.42 10.73 -6.71
C LYS A 4 -23.20 10.79 -5.41
N LYS A 5 -22.87 11.75 -4.55
CA LYS A 5 -23.82 12.48 -3.70
C LYS A 5 -23.03 13.45 -2.85
N PHE A 6 -22.92 14.69 -3.29
CA PHE A 6 -23.02 15.89 -2.46
C PHE A 6 -23.25 17.06 -3.42
N LYS A 7 -24.52 17.35 -3.66
CA LYS A 7 -24.99 18.52 -4.42
C LYS A 7 -24.80 19.76 -3.54
N HIS A 8 -24.15 20.77 -4.13
CA HIS A 8 -24.14 22.21 -3.86
C HIS A 8 -24.02 22.75 -2.41
N ASN A 9 -23.11 23.73 -2.27
CA ASN A 9 -23.02 24.80 -1.26
C ASN A 9 -21.98 24.75 -0.14
N LEU A 10 -20.88 23.99 -0.25
CA LEU A 10 -19.68 24.25 0.58
C LEU A 10 -18.33 23.84 -0.06
N PHE A 11 -18.36 23.34 -1.31
CA PHE A 11 -17.23 22.60 -1.90
C PHE A 11 -16.10 23.47 -2.49
N THR A 12 -16.24 24.80 -2.43
CA THR A 12 -15.25 25.75 -2.97
C THR A 12 -14.45 26.49 -1.89
N ILE A 13 -14.91 26.51 -0.62
CA ILE A 13 -14.34 27.38 0.43
C ILE A 13 -13.36 26.66 1.39
N LEU A 14 -13.09 25.36 1.22
CA LEU A 14 -12.10 24.62 2.04
C LEU A 14 -10.97 23.97 1.23
N LEU A 15 -10.71 24.47 0.01
CA LEU A 15 -9.61 24.03 -0.85
C LEU A 15 -8.40 24.98 -0.79
N GLU A 16 -8.18 25.63 0.36
CA GLU A 16 -6.89 26.27 0.64
C GLU A 16 -5.92 25.24 1.26
N GLU A 17 -4.86 25.01 0.50
CA GLU A 17 -3.53 24.47 0.85
C GLU A 17 -3.27 22.97 0.95
N THR A 18 -4.20 22.08 1.33
CA THR A 18 -3.84 20.65 1.47
C THR A 18 -4.46 19.76 0.39
N LYS A 19 -3.68 19.37 -0.61
CA LYS A 19 -4.09 18.28 -1.50
C LYS A 19 -4.12 16.97 -0.71
N LEU A 20 -5.24 16.25 -0.75
CA LEU A 20 -5.42 14.99 -0.01
C LEU A 20 -4.90 13.80 -0.82
N VAL A 21 -4.08 12.95 -0.19
CA VAL A 21 -3.59 11.68 -0.75
C VAL A 21 -4.18 10.51 0.02
N ALA A 22 -4.67 9.49 -0.69
CA ALA A 22 -5.20 8.27 -0.10
C ALA A 22 -4.62 7.03 -0.79
N TRP A 23 -4.29 6.01 -0.01
CA TRP A 23 -3.84 4.71 -0.51
C TRP A 23 -4.93 3.67 -0.34
N ILE A 24 -5.22 2.93 -1.39
CA ILE A 24 -6.33 1.97 -1.45
C ILE A 24 -5.83 0.65 -2.02
N HIS A 25 -6.16 -0.47 -1.39
CA HIS A 25 -6.00 -1.79 -2.00
C HIS A 25 -7.19 -2.04 -2.93
N THR A 26 -6.96 -2.09 -4.24
CA THR A 26 -8.03 -1.99 -5.24
C THR A 26 -8.94 -3.20 -5.25
N ASN A 27 -8.38 -4.42 -5.22
CA ASN A 27 -9.17 -5.66 -5.24
C ASN A 27 -10.17 -5.78 -4.08
N ARG A 28 -9.88 -5.15 -2.92
CA ARG A 28 -10.70 -5.23 -1.70
C ARG A 28 -11.41 -3.91 -1.38
N TYR A 29 -11.23 -2.89 -2.22
CA TYR A 29 -11.71 -1.53 -1.97
C TYR A 29 -11.41 -1.01 -0.55
N THR A 30 -10.25 -1.41 0.00
CA THR A 30 -9.89 -1.10 1.39
C THR A 30 -9.03 0.16 1.45
N LEU A 31 -9.49 1.17 2.19
CA LEU A 31 -8.70 2.35 2.50
C LEU A 31 -7.58 2.00 3.48
N LEU A 32 -6.34 2.20 3.07
CA LEU A 32 -5.15 1.88 3.86
C LEU A 32 -4.70 3.09 4.68
N THR A 33 -4.54 4.23 4.01
CA THR A 33 -4.09 5.48 4.62
C THR A 33 -4.82 6.67 4.01
N LEU A 34 -4.92 7.75 4.80
CA LEU A 34 -5.39 9.06 4.38
C LEU A 34 -4.42 10.11 4.92
N GLN A 35 -3.76 10.84 4.02
CA GLN A 35 -2.63 11.71 4.34
C GLN A 35 -1.62 10.95 5.22
N ASN A 36 -1.20 11.55 6.33
CA ASN A 36 -0.21 11.01 7.26
C ASN A 36 -0.78 9.97 8.23
N ARG A 37 -2.06 9.60 8.09
CA ARG A 37 -2.75 8.71 9.01
C ARG A 37 -2.97 7.34 8.39
N VAL A 38 -2.57 6.31 9.11
CA VAL A 38 -2.90 4.92 8.79
C VAL A 38 -4.32 4.64 9.27
N ILE A 39 -5.19 4.17 8.36
CA ILE A 39 -6.60 3.88 8.63
C ILE A 39 -6.81 2.37 8.85
N THR A 40 -6.04 1.54 8.13
CA THR A 40 -6.06 0.09 8.33
C THR A 40 -5.62 -0.29 9.74
N ARG A 41 -6.19 -1.39 10.28
CA ARG A 41 -5.79 -1.96 11.57
C ARG A 41 -4.43 -2.65 11.55
N SER A 42 -3.89 -2.91 10.36
CA SER A 42 -2.60 -3.59 10.21
C SER A 42 -1.46 -2.59 10.43
N SER A 43 -0.71 -2.75 11.53
CA SER A 43 0.46 -1.94 11.89
C SER A 43 1.64 -2.06 10.91
N ARG A 44 1.54 -2.97 9.94
CA ARG A 44 2.54 -3.20 8.89
C ARG A 44 2.57 -2.10 7.83
N PHE A 45 1.48 -1.35 7.70
CA PHE A 45 1.38 -0.25 6.75
C PHE A 45 1.88 1.04 7.40
N LYS A 46 2.75 1.76 6.69
CA LYS A 46 3.21 3.10 7.09
C LYS A 46 3.16 4.02 5.88
N VAL A 47 3.07 5.31 6.15
CA VAL A 47 3.11 6.35 5.12
C VAL A 47 4.24 7.32 5.44
N SER A 48 4.96 7.75 4.41
CA SER A 48 5.88 8.88 4.50
C SER A 48 5.68 9.76 3.27
N HIS A 49 6.09 11.01 3.33
CA HIS A 49 6.03 11.90 2.18
C HIS A 49 7.17 12.92 2.25
N ASN A 50 7.53 13.47 1.10
CA ASN A 50 8.22 14.75 1.08
C ASN A 50 7.14 15.82 1.14
N SER A 51 7.41 16.96 1.78
CA SER A 51 6.40 17.94 2.17
C SER A 51 5.52 18.48 1.02
N HIS A 52 5.83 18.17 -0.24
CA HIS A 52 5.21 18.83 -1.39
C HIS A 52 4.68 17.93 -2.50
N ARG A 53 5.30 16.78 -2.84
CA ARG A 53 5.03 16.13 -4.15
C ARG A 53 5.10 14.61 -4.23
N THR A 54 5.59 13.93 -3.20
CA THR A 54 5.82 12.50 -3.27
C THR A 54 5.41 11.83 -1.99
N TRP A 55 4.57 10.83 -2.11
CA TRP A 55 4.05 10.03 -1.02
C TRP A 55 4.49 8.60 -1.20
N TRP A 56 4.83 7.95 -0.10
CA TRP A 56 5.23 6.55 -0.08
C TRP A 56 4.33 5.74 0.84
N LEU A 57 3.83 4.62 0.34
CA LEU A 57 3.21 3.59 1.16
C LEU A 57 4.22 2.49 1.39
N HIS A 58 4.52 2.23 2.65
CA HIS A 58 5.43 1.18 3.07
C HIS A 58 4.63 0.01 3.64
N ILE A 59 4.99 -1.20 3.26
CA ILE A 59 4.46 -2.44 3.82
C ILE A 59 5.64 -3.20 4.39
N THR A 60 5.68 -3.44 5.71
CA THR A 60 6.69 -4.28 6.36
C THR A 60 6.15 -5.67 6.66
N ASN A 61 7.02 -6.68 6.71
CA ASN A 61 6.60 -8.07 6.91
C ASN A 61 5.50 -8.42 5.89
N VAL A 62 5.80 -8.22 4.61
CA VAL A 62 4.91 -8.56 3.50
C VAL A 62 4.50 -10.03 3.62
N GLN A 63 3.23 -10.31 3.36
CA GLN A 63 2.62 -11.62 3.41
C GLN A 63 1.96 -11.92 2.06
N GLU A 64 1.69 -13.19 1.78
CA GLU A 64 1.03 -13.62 0.54
C GLU A 64 -0.29 -12.88 0.29
N ARG A 65 -1.06 -12.61 1.36
CA ARG A 65 -2.32 -11.86 1.31
C ARG A 65 -2.20 -10.39 0.90
N ASP A 66 -0.99 -9.85 0.88
CA ASP A 66 -0.74 -8.45 0.46
C ASP A 66 -0.54 -8.34 -1.05
N ARG A 67 -0.41 -9.46 -1.76
CA ARG A 67 -0.38 -9.51 -3.22
C ARG A 67 -1.60 -8.79 -3.80
N GLY A 68 -1.36 -7.99 -4.83
CA GLY A 68 -2.42 -7.33 -5.58
C GLY A 68 -2.09 -5.89 -5.94
N GLU A 69 -3.10 -5.21 -6.49
CA GLU A 69 -2.98 -3.84 -6.94
C GLU A 69 -3.34 -2.83 -5.84
N TYR A 70 -2.53 -1.77 -5.78
CA TYR A 70 -2.65 -0.64 -4.89
C TYR A 70 -2.84 0.61 -5.74
N MET A 71 -3.78 1.47 -5.33
CA MET A 71 -4.06 2.75 -5.97
C MET A 71 -3.70 3.86 -5.00
N CYS A 72 -2.90 4.81 -5.45
CA CYS A 72 -2.83 6.12 -4.85
C CYS A 72 -3.85 7.05 -5.53
N GLN A 73 -4.67 7.71 -4.73
CA GLN A 73 -5.62 8.72 -5.17
C GLN A 73 -5.19 10.09 -4.66
N ILE A 74 -5.17 11.08 -5.55
CA ILE A 74 -4.88 12.47 -5.22
C ILE A 74 -6.10 13.34 -5.52
N ASN A 75 -6.64 13.97 -4.48
CA ASN A 75 -7.76 14.89 -4.59
C ASN A 75 -7.25 16.26 -5.08
N THR A 76 -7.13 16.41 -6.40
CA THR A 76 -6.95 17.70 -7.08
C THR A 76 -8.25 18.11 -7.79
N VAL A 77 -8.26 19.27 -8.46
CA VAL A 77 -9.41 19.73 -9.28
C VAL A 77 -9.86 18.66 -10.27
N LYS A 78 -8.91 17.91 -10.83
CA LYS A 78 -9.16 16.69 -11.61
C LYS A 78 -8.52 15.51 -10.89
N MET A 79 -9.32 14.67 -10.25
CA MET A 79 -8.87 13.47 -9.53
C MET A 79 -7.75 12.74 -10.29
N MET A 80 -6.60 12.60 -9.66
CA MET A 80 -5.48 11.84 -10.22
C MET A 80 -5.37 10.49 -9.52
N LYS A 81 -4.97 9.47 -10.27
CA LYS A 81 -4.82 8.09 -9.78
C LYS A 81 -3.54 7.49 -10.33
N GLN A 82 -2.82 6.77 -9.47
CA GLN A 82 -1.67 5.96 -9.85
C GLN A 82 -1.86 4.56 -9.30
N PHE A 83 -1.40 3.58 -10.07
CA PHE A 83 -1.57 2.18 -9.75
C PHE A 83 -0.20 1.50 -9.65
N GLY A 84 -0.10 0.54 -8.74
CA GLY A 84 1.05 -0.33 -8.65
C GLY A 84 0.68 -1.70 -8.14
N TYR A 85 1.40 -2.73 -8.57
CA TYR A 85 1.14 -4.11 -8.23
C TYR A 85 2.21 -4.70 -7.32
N LEU A 86 1.78 -5.39 -6.25
CA LEU A 86 2.63 -6.25 -5.42
C LEU A 86 2.60 -7.68 -5.95
N GLU A 87 3.75 -8.14 -6.42
CA GLU A 87 4.01 -9.56 -6.59
C GLU A 87 4.69 -10.09 -5.32
N VAL A 88 4.17 -11.19 -4.77
CA VAL A 88 4.74 -11.85 -3.59
C VAL A 88 5.30 -13.20 -4.02
N VAL A 89 6.58 -13.47 -3.77
CA VAL A 89 7.24 -14.68 -4.26
C VAL A 89 7.91 -15.41 -3.09
N GLY A 90 7.72 -16.72 -2.93
CA GLY A 90 8.48 -17.51 -1.94
C GLY A 90 9.92 -17.71 -2.42
N LYS A 91 10.95 -17.43 -1.60
CA LYS A 91 12.35 -17.71 -1.99
C LYS A 91 12.90 -19.06 -1.54
N SER A 92 13.65 -19.67 -2.47
CA SER A 92 14.64 -20.71 -2.27
C SER A 92 15.93 -20.15 -1.62
N ILE A 93 16.84 -21.05 -1.28
CA ILE A 93 17.94 -20.93 -0.33
C ILE A 93 19.00 -19.93 -0.83
N GLN A 94 18.91 -18.66 -0.44
CA GLN A 94 20.01 -17.75 -0.06
C GLN A 94 19.61 -16.28 -0.25
N GLU A 95 20.16 -15.50 0.68
CA GLU A 95 20.21 -14.05 0.79
C GLU A 95 18.96 -13.29 1.23
N SER A 96 19.21 -12.51 2.28
CA SER A 96 18.38 -11.56 3.02
C SER A 96 17.39 -10.80 2.15
N LEU A 97 16.20 -11.36 1.95
CA LEU A 97 15.22 -10.67 1.13
C LEU A 97 14.30 -9.74 1.91
N ALA A 98 14.19 -8.54 1.37
CA ALA A 98 13.33 -7.49 1.87
C ALA A 98 11.87 -7.97 1.83
N THR A 99 11.32 -8.31 3.00
CA THR A 99 9.87 -8.43 3.24
C THR A 99 9.21 -7.05 3.29
N LYS A 100 9.73 -6.10 2.50
CA LYS A 100 9.32 -4.70 2.48
C LYS A 100 8.97 -4.30 1.06
N ALA A 101 7.84 -3.60 0.90
CA ALA A 101 7.45 -2.95 -0.34
C ALA A 101 7.25 -1.45 -0.07
N ALA A 102 7.67 -0.60 -1.01
CA ALA A 102 7.51 0.85 -0.95
C ALA A 102 6.93 1.36 -2.27
N TYR A 103 5.65 1.73 -2.28
CA TYR A 103 4.98 2.32 -3.43
C TYR A 103 5.24 3.82 -3.48
N VAL A 104 5.23 4.41 -4.66
CA VAL A 104 5.46 5.85 -4.83
C VAL A 104 4.25 6.48 -5.49
N CYS A 105 3.79 7.59 -4.94
CA CYS A 105 2.72 8.40 -5.51
C CYS A 105 3.18 9.84 -5.69
N ILE A 106 3.13 10.34 -6.92
CA ILE A 106 3.58 11.70 -7.27
C ILE A 106 2.43 12.59 -7.73
N PHE A 107 2.51 13.90 -7.49
CA PHE A 107 1.55 14.88 -8.04
C PHE A 107 1.80 15.18 -9.54
N SER A 108 2.05 14.14 -10.31
CA SER A 108 2.20 14.12 -11.77
C SER A 108 1.74 12.75 -12.27
N ASN A 109 1.62 12.53 -13.58
CA ASN A 109 1.32 11.18 -14.06
C ASN A 109 2.59 10.31 -13.92
N ALA A 110 2.54 9.31 -13.04
CA ALA A 110 3.55 8.26 -12.97
C ALA A 110 3.15 7.06 -13.85
N PRO A 111 4.11 6.32 -14.40
CA PRO A 111 3.83 5.01 -14.98
C PRO A 111 3.32 4.03 -13.91
N PHE A 112 2.65 2.97 -14.38
CA PHE A 112 2.27 1.83 -13.53
C PHE A 112 3.52 1.23 -12.88
N GLN A 113 3.45 0.95 -11.57
CA GLN A 113 4.58 0.41 -10.82
C GLN A 113 4.44 -1.09 -10.56
N HIS A 114 5.54 -1.85 -10.61
CA HIS A 114 5.55 -3.26 -10.25
C HIS A 114 6.64 -3.52 -9.22
N PHE A 115 6.27 -4.07 -8.06
CA PHE A 115 7.19 -4.42 -6.99
C PHE A 115 7.14 -5.92 -6.70
N THR A 116 8.30 -6.54 -6.47
CA THR A 116 8.40 -7.93 -6.04
C THR A 116 8.92 -7.98 -4.62
N ALA A 117 8.10 -8.51 -3.71
CA ALA A 117 8.48 -8.81 -2.34
C ALA A 117 8.62 -10.32 -2.18
N TYR A 118 9.52 -10.76 -1.31
CA TYR A 118 9.71 -12.20 -1.13
C TYR A 118 9.60 -12.65 0.31
N LEU A 119 9.01 -13.84 0.48
CA LEU A 119 8.70 -14.41 1.79
C LEU A 119 9.85 -15.30 2.29
N PRO A 120 10.15 -15.25 3.60
CA PRO A 120 11.06 -16.20 4.24
C PRO A 120 10.46 -17.60 4.20
N LYS A 121 11.30 -18.63 4.12
CA LYS A 121 10.86 -20.02 4.26
C LYS A 121 10.26 -20.21 5.66
N THR A 122 9.08 -20.82 5.73
CA THR A 122 8.57 -21.36 6.99
C THR A 122 9.51 -22.48 7.44
N PRO A 123 9.89 -22.57 8.73
CA PRO A 123 10.64 -23.73 9.23
C PRO A 123 9.76 -24.98 9.09
N SER A 124 10.02 -25.78 8.06
CA SER A 124 9.36 -27.07 7.90
C SER A 124 10.00 -28.08 8.85
N GLY A 125 9.33 -28.38 9.96
CA GLY A 125 9.53 -29.59 10.75
C GLY A 125 10.47 -29.49 11.95
N ALA A 126 9.92 -29.11 13.11
CA ALA A 126 10.37 -29.72 14.36
C ALA A 126 9.93 -31.19 14.31
N GLY A 127 10.86 -32.10 14.00
CA GLY A 127 10.61 -33.53 14.07
C GLY A 127 10.09 -33.89 15.45
N LYS A 128 8.90 -34.50 15.51
CA LYS A 128 8.48 -35.26 16.69
C LYS A 128 9.55 -36.34 16.89
N LYS A 129 10.44 -36.17 17.86
CA LYS A 129 11.28 -37.28 18.35
C LYS A 129 10.32 -38.36 18.85
N LYS A 130 10.17 -39.46 18.09
CA LYS A 130 9.66 -40.71 18.65
C LYS A 130 10.62 -41.08 19.78
N LYS A 131 10.14 -41.03 21.02
CA LYS A 131 10.84 -41.57 22.17
C LYS A 131 10.66 -43.08 22.09
N THR A 132 11.68 -43.77 21.59
CA THR A 132 11.78 -45.22 21.68
C THR A 132 12.51 -45.50 22.99
N GLU A 133 11.79 -46.04 23.97
CA GLU A 133 12.27 -46.92 25.03
C GLU A 133 11.06 -47.61 25.65
#